data_AF-A0A7T8KDC9-F1
#
_entry.id   AF-A0A7T8KDC9-F1
#
_cell.length_a   1.000
_cell.length_b   1.000
_cell.length_c   1.000
_cell.angle_alpha   90.00
_cell.angle_beta   90.00
_cell.angle_gamma   90.00
#
_symmetry.space_group_name_H-M   'P 1'
#
loop_
_entity.id
_entity.type
_entity.pdbx_description
1 polymer ?
#
loop_
_entity_poly.entity_id
_entity_poly.type
_entity_poly.pdbx_seq_one_letter_code
_entity_poly.pdbx_strand_id
1 'polypeptide(L)'
;MDFVAYGTPYTFQQDSAPAHKSKLVQYWLKKNLPNFWDFNTWPQQPRPEPMRLRLVCATHHSNVASLKASIKSEMNKLDPVEVSTACGRFKRRLEDILEAE
;
A
#
# COMPACT_ATOMS: atom_id res chain seq x y z
N MET A 1 2.67 -11.32 13.96
CA MET A 1 2.02 -10.45 12.95
C MET A 1 0.58 -10.92 12.90
N ASP A 2 -0.37 -10.07 13.28
CA ASP A 2 -1.76 -10.47 13.26
C ASP A 2 -2.21 -10.51 11.80
N PHE A 3 -2.59 -11.71 11.32
CA PHE A 3 -3.07 -11.91 9.95
C PHE A 3 -4.50 -11.42 9.74
N VAL A 4 -5.04 -10.71 10.73
CA VAL A 4 -6.46 -10.39 10.89
C VAL A 4 -6.59 -8.90 11.14
N ALA A 5 -7.43 -8.24 10.36
CA ALA A 5 -7.89 -6.87 10.59
C ALA A 5 -9.40 -6.92 10.89
N TYR A 6 -9.82 -6.36 12.03
CA TYR A 6 -11.23 -6.34 12.44
C TYR A 6 -11.92 -7.72 12.40
N GLY A 7 -11.23 -8.78 12.83
CA GLY A 7 -11.77 -10.15 12.83
C GLY A 7 -11.76 -10.87 11.47
N THR A 8 -11.29 -10.22 10.39
CA THR A 8 -11.22 -10.80 9.05
C THR A 8 -9.76 -10.90 8.56
N PRO A 9 -9.35 -12.00 7.88
CA PRO A 9 -8.03 -12.07 7.26
C PRO A 9 -7.81 -10.93 6.26
N TYR A 10 -6.70 -10.20 6.38
CA TYR A 10 -6.39 -9.16 5.41
C TYR A 10 -5.91 -9.75 4.08
N THR A 11 -6.04 -8.97 3.00
CA THR A 11 -5.43 -9.28 1.70
C THR A 11 -4.33 -8.27 1.39
N PHE A 12 -3.12 -8.75 1.14
CA PHE A 12 -1.99 -7.91 0.80
C PHE A 12 -1.99 -7.50 -0.69
N GLN A 13 -1.65 -6.24 -0.97
CA GLN A 13 -1.55 -5.70 -2.31
C GLN A 13 -0.32 -4.80 -2.45
N GLN A 14 0.40 -4.88 -3.58
CA GLN A 14 1.54 -4.01 -3.93
C GLN A 14 1.57 -3.71 -5.45
N ASP A 15 2.32 -2.70 -5.86
CA ASP A 15 2.37 -2.22 -7.25
C ASP A 15 3.16 -3.17 -8.17
N SER A 16 3.10 -2.90 -9.48
CA SER A 16 3.68 -3.76 -10.52
C SER A 16 5.18 -3.57 -10.76
N ALA A 17 5.91 -3.01 -9.79
CA ALA A 17 7.36 -2.83 -9.90
C ALA A 17 8.07 -4.18 -10.21
N PRO A 18 9.14 -4.19 -11.02
CA PRO A 18 9.80 -5.44 -11.44
C PRO A 18 10.21 -6.36 -10.28
N ALA A 19 10.69 -5.80 -9.17
CA ALA A 19 11.04 -6.56 -7.98
C ALA A 19 9.83 -7.30 -7.38
N HIS A 20 8.68 -6.63 -7.34
CA HIS A 20 7.43 -7.18 -6.82
C HIS A 20 6.85 -8.29 -7.70
N LYS A 21 7.09 -8.23 -9.02
CA LYS A 21 6.71 -9.29 -9.98
C LYS A 21 7.66 -10.48 -10.01
N SER A 22 8.82 -10.39 -9.35
CA SER A 22 9.81 -11.47 -9.40
C SER A 22 9.25 -12.78 -8.83
N LYS A 23 9.65 -13.91 -9.43
CA LYS A 23 9.24 -15.24 -8.95
C LYS A 23 9.57 -15.47 -7.48
N LEU A 24 10.73 -14.95 -7.04
CA LEU A 24 11.18 -15.04 -5.66
C LEU A 24 10.21 -14.34 -4.70
N VAL A 25 9.83 -13.10 -5.00
CA VAL A 25 8.92 -12.31 -4.15
C VAL A 25 7.53 -12.93 -4.16
N GLN A 26 6.99 -13.29 -5.32
CA GLN A 26 5.66 -13.91 -5.43
C GLN A 26 5.59 -15.25 -4.68
N TYR A 27 6.64 -16.07 -4.77
CA TYR A 27 6.74 -17.31 -3.99
C TYR A 27 6.77 -17.04 -2.48
N TRP A 28 7.55 -16.05 -2.05
CA TRP A 28 7.61 -15.68 -0.63
C TRP A 28 6.25 -15.19 -0.12
N LEU A 29 5.55 -14.34 -0.86
CA LEU A 29 4.22 -13.84 -0.47
C LEU A 29 3.22 -14.97 -0.32
N LYS A 30 3.19 -15.89 -1.31
CA LYS A 30 2.31 -17.07 -1.27
C LYS A 30 2.57 -17.98 -0.07
N LYS A 31 3.81 -18.07 0.39
CA LYS A 31 4.19 -18.93 1.52
C LYS A 31 3.93 -18.27 2.89
N ASN A 32 4.00 -16.94 2.98
CA ASN A 32 4.07 -16.23 4.26
C ASN A 32 2.84 -15.36 4.59
N LEU A 33 1.99 -15.05 3.61
CA LEU A 33 0.81 -14.21 3.82
C LEU A 33 -0.48 -15.03 3.73
N PRO A 34 -1.51 -14.67 4.52
CA PRO A 34 -2.79 -15.38 4.52
C PRO A 34 -3.49 -15.26 3.17
N ASN A 35 -3.53 -14.04 2.62
CA ASN A 35 -4.05 -13.72 1.29
C ASN A 35 -3.20 -12.61 0.67
N PHE A 36 -2.99 -12.67 -0.64
CA PHE A 36 -2.37 -11.59 -1.41
C PHE A 36 -2.92 -11.60 -2.84
N TRP A 37 -2.89 -10.46 -3.51
CA TRP A 37 -3.11 -10.40 -4.95
C TRP A 37 -1.82 -10.70 -5.67
N ASP A 38 -1.80 -11.79 -6.44
CA ASP A 38 -0.71 -12.06 -7.35
C ASP A 38 -0.68 -11.03 -8.49
N PHE A 39 0.45 -10.94 -9.17
CA PHE A 39 0.65 -9.90 -10.17
C PHE A 39 -0.30 -10.00 -11.38
N ASN A 40 -0.91 -11.16 -11.65
CA ASN A 40 -1.91 -11.29 -12.72
C ASN A 40 -3.27 -10.73 -12.31
N THR A 41 -3.49 -10.52 -11.01
CA THR A 41 -4.72 -9.96 -10.44
C THR A 41 -4.63 -8.43 -10.26
N TRP A 42 -3.47 -7.82 -10.52
CA TRP A 42 -3.33 -6.37 -10.36
C TRP A 42 -3.96 -5.61 -11.54
N PRO A 43 -4.76 -4.56 -11.29
CA PRO A 43 -5.18 -3.67 -12.37
C PRO A 43 -3.96 -3.02 -13.01
N GLN A 44 -3.94 -2.92 -14.34
CA GLN A 44 -3.02 -2.02 -15.04
C GLN A 44 -3.48 -0.59 -14.72
N GLN A 45 -2.55 0.34 -14.44
CA GLN A 45 -2.73 1.80 -14.20
C GLN A 45 -2.34 2.27 -12.76
N PRO A 46 -1.87 3.54 -12.60
CA PRO A 46 -0.97 3.91 -11.53
C PRO A 46 -1.69 3.97 -10.19
N ARG A 47 -1.16 3.24 -9.22
CA ARG A 47 -1.68 3.30 -7.86
C ARG A 47 -1.23 4.61 -7.21
N PRO A 48 -2.11 5.30 -6.47
CA PRO A 48 -1.70 6.49 -5.76
C PRO A 48 -0.67 6.05 -4.73
N GLU A 49 0.55 6.60 -4.85
CA GLU A 49 1.44 6.67 -3.70
C GLU A 49 0.64 7.18 -2.49
N PRO A 50 0.92 6.68 -1.28
CA PRO A 50 0.33 7.26 -0.07
C PRO A 50 0.61 8.76 -0.08
N MET A 51 -0.45 9.55 -0.16
CA MET A 51 -0.45 11.00 -0.38
C MET A 51 0.52 11.76 0.56
N ARG A 52 0.86 11.17 1.72
CA ARG A 52 1.73 11.77 2.75
C ARG A 52 3.22 11.45 2.64
N LEU A 53 3.64 10.45 1.83
CA LEU A 53 5.08 10.27 1.52
C LEU A 53 5.63 11.49 0.78
N ARG A 54 4.81 12.11 -0.07
CA ARG A 54 5.15 13.35 -0.76
C ARG A 54 5.44 14.53 0.17
N LEU A 55 4.75 14.63 1.31
CA LEU A 55 5.00 15.70 2.30
C LEU A 55 6.37 15.55 2.96
N VAL A 56 6.74 14.31 3.31
CA VAL A 56 8.08 14.02 3.86
C VAL A 56 9.15 14.30 2.81
N CYS A 57 8.94 13.87 1.56
CA CYS A 57 9.87 14.07 0.46
C CYS A 57 10.00 15.53 -0.01
N ALA A 58 9.06 16.41 0.35
CA ALA A 58 9.12 17.85 0.06
C ALA A 58 10.05 18.62 1.01
N THR A 59 10.55 17.97 2.07
CA THR A 59 11.46 18.59 3.05
C THR A 59 12.85 17.98 2.94
N HIS A 60 13.88 18.82 3.05
CA HIS A 60 15.25 18.35 3.10
C HIS A 60 15.55 17.73 4.48
N HIS A 61 16.22 16.57 4.48
CA HIS A 61 16.67 15.89 5.70
C HIS A 61 18.19 15.78 5.68
N SER A 62 18.86 16.21 6.75
CA SER A 62 20.33 16.20 6.81
C SER A 62 20.93 14.79 6.95
N ASN A 63 20.13 13.81 7.39
CA ASN A 63 20.54 12.42 7.54
C ASN A 63 19.33 11.48 7.59
N VAL A 64 19.61 10.17 7.51
CA VAL A 64 18.61 9.10 7.56
C VAL A 64 17.82 9.09 8.87
N ALA A 65 18.43 9.48 9.99
CA ALA A 65 17.73 9.52 11.28
C ALA A 65 16.64 10.61 11.29
N SER A 66 16.95 11.79 10.76
CA SER A 66 15.99 12.89 10.57
C SER A 66 14.85 12.47 9.65
N LEU A 67 15.16 11.80 8.52
CA LEU A 67 14.13 11.28 7.62
C LEU A 67 13.21 10.27 8.32
N LYS A 68 13.78 9.29 9.04
CA LYS A 68 13.00 8.29 9.80
C LYS A 68 12.11 8.95 10.86
N ALA A 69 12.60 9.98 11.54
CA ALA A 69 11.83 10.73 12.53
C ALA A 69 10.66 11.48 11.89
N SER A 70 10.89 12.13 10.75
CA SER A 70 9.85 12.83 9.99
C SER A 70 8.76 11.87 9.48
N ILE A 71 9.15 10.73 8.89
CA ILE A 71 8.19 9.69 8.47
C ILE A 71 7.33 9.25 9.64
N LYS A 72 7.93 8.91 10.78
CA LYS A 72 7.17 8.51 11.98
C LYS A 72 6.22 9.60 12.47
N SER A 73 6.66 10.86 12.47
CA SER A 73 5.83 12.00 12.88
C SER A 73 4.62 12.15 11.96
N GLU A 74 4.80 12.12 10.64
CA GLU A 74 3.69 12.24 9.69
C GLU A 74 2.74 11.04 9.73
N MET A 75 3.27 9.82 9.90
CA MET A 75 2.45 8.63 10.05
C MET A 75 1.60 8.68 11.33
N ASN A 76 2.12 9.23 12.43
CA ASN A 76 1.37 9.41 13.68
C ASN A 76 0.27 10.47 13.59
N LYS A 77 0.33 11.38 12.61
CA LYS A 77 -0.71 12.39 12.36
C LYS A 77 -1.85 11.87 11.49
N LEU A 78 -1.77 10.63 10.99
CA LEU A 78 -2.82 10.03 10.19
C LEU A 78 -4.07 9.83 11.03
N ASP A 79 -5.16 10.47 10.65
CA ASP A 79 -6.47 10.22 11.23
C ASP A 79 -6.95 8.82 10.80
N PRO A 80 -7.28 7.93 11.75
CA PRO A 80 -7.85 6.62 11.43
C PRO A 80 -9.07 6.68 10.51
N VAL A 81 -9.90 7.73 10.61
CA VAL A 81 -11.07 7.92 9.75
C VAL A 81 -10.64 8.27 8.32
N GLU A 82 -9.63 9.12 8.15
CA GLU A 82 -9.06 9.45 6.83
C GLU A 82 -8.46 8.19 6.18
N VAL A 83 -7.70 7.39 6.93
CA VAL A 83 -7.11 6.13 6.45
C VAL A 83 -8.21 5.14 6.04
N SER A 84 -9.21 4.93 6.88
CA SER A 84 -10.35 4.06 6.57
C SER A 84 -11.10 4.52 5.33
N THR A 85 -11.36 5.83 5.21
CA THR A 85 -12.02 6.42 4.04
C THR A 85 -11.21 6.23 2.77
N ALA A 86 -9.88 6.44 2.84
CA ALA A 86 -8.98 6.24 1.71
C ALA A 86 -8.96 4.76 1.25
N CYS A 87 -8.91 3.82 2.20
CA CYS A 87 -9.02 2.39 1.91
C CYS A 87 -10.39 2.02 1.33
N GLY A 88 -11.49 2.60 1.83
CA GLY A 88 -12.85 2.36 1.34
C GLY A 88 -13.07 2.79 -0.11
N ARG A 89 -12.30 3.77 -0.62
CA ARG A 89 -12.35 4.20 -2.03
C ARG A 89 -11.78 3.15 -2.99
N PHE A 90 -11.08 2.14 -2.49
CA PHE A 90 -10.44 1.13 -3.34
C PHE A 90 -11.44 0.37 -4.20
N LYS A 91 -12.54 -0.10 -3.62
CA LYS A 91 -13.58 -0.83 -4.36
C LYS A 91 -14.14 0.02 -5.51
N ARG A 92 -14.56 1.25 -5.20
CA ARG A 92 -15.08 2.18 -6.19
C ARG A 92 -14.11 2.43 -7.34
N ARG A 93 -12.81 2.59 -7.04
CA ARG A 93 -11.78 2.75 -8.08
C ARG A 93 -11.66 1.54 -9.00
N LEU A 94 -11.87 0.32 -8.50
CA LEU A 94 -11.87 -0.88 -9.35
C LEU A 94 -13.12 -0.91 -10.24
N GLU A 95 -14.27 -0.54 -9.69
CA GLU A 95 -15.51 -0.41 -10.46
C GLU A 95 -15.36 0.63 -11.57
N ASP A 96 -14.79 1.81 -11.26
CA ASP A 96 -14.51 2.86 -12.24
C ASP A 96 -13.53 2.38 -13.35
N ILE A 97 -12.55 1.53 -13.02
CA ILE A 97 -11.63 0.93 -14.00
C ILE A 97 -12.37 -0.04 -14.91
N LEU A 98 -13.21 -0.92 -14.35
CA LEU A 98 -13.98 -1.90 -15.12
C LEU A 98 -15.01 -1.24 -16.04
N GLU A 99 -15.58 -0.09 -15.65
CA GLU A 99 -16.48 0.68 -16.50
C GLU A 99 -15.77 1.44 -17.63
N ALA A 100 -14.45 1.66 -17.50
CA ALA A 100 -13.64 2.38 -18.49
C ALA A 100 -12.94 1.44 -19.51
N GLU A 101 -13.03 0.12 -19.32
CA GLU A 101 -12.58 -0.93 -20.26
C GLU A 101 -13.65 -1.27 -21.31
#